data_AF-A0A9X3CIB7-F1
#
_entry.id   AF-A0A9X3CIB7-F1
#
_cell.length_a   1.000
_cell.length_b   1.000
_cell.length_c   1.000
_cell.angle_alpha   90.00
_cell.angle_beta   90.00
_cell.angle_gamma   90.00
#
_symmetry.space_group_name_H-M   'P 1'
#
loop_
_entity.id
_entity.type
_entity.pdbx_description
1 polymer ?
#
loop_
_entity_poly.entity_id
_entity_poly.type
_entity_poly.pdbx_seq_one_letter_code
_entity_poly.pdbx_strand_id
1 'polypeptide(L)'
;MRKLATNIFVLTSLFILSGCDSPSQKIEASFEDYLQRLSNVLEVDAPEPPATTSISLPAKRELMHDIPSITMGLLDSYQLKACGLFHLIAEKNSSLGKVQDKFRNFDYQLNFIDTAYQCLSDESISSEVASELNRVAALKQSQLMLHFENMVFGDDAMRNQLQSSRWLIEEDTWNLGTLLPALTAINKTHILIANTAPVDPINVTQYQESLDKIRLIGELNFSLLRSSQWLERITILLNANDAQVICRQNRDSTKFRYLRNVFNNNYIG
;
A
#
# COMPACT_ATOMS: atom_id res chain seq x y z
N MET A 1 46.30 27.61 -15.44
CA MET A 1 45.97 26.50 -16.37
C MET A 1 45.76 25.17 -15.64
N ARG A 2 46.70 24.66 -14.83
CA ARG A 2 46.55 23.38 -14.08
C ARG A 2 45.29 23.27 -13.20
N LYS A 3 44.96 24.30 -12.39
CA LYS A 3 43.76 24.30 -11.54
C LYS A 3 42.43 24.30 -12.31
N LEU A 4 42.41 24.90 -13.51
CA LEU A 4 41.22 24.94 -14.36
C LEU A 4 40.95 23.56 -14.98
N ALA A 5 42.01 22.87 -15.42
CA ALA A 5 41.93 21.51 -15.95
C ALA A 5 41.48 20.49 -14.88
N THR A 6 41.95 20.63 -13.63
CA THR A 6 41.51 19.76 -12.52
C THR A 6 40.04 19.97 -12.17
N ASN A 7 39.55 21.22 -12.14
CA ASN A 7 38.13 21.49 -11.88
C ASN A 7 37.22 21.01 -13.01
N ILE A 8 37.65 21.13 -14.28
CA ILE A 8 36.90 20.58 -15.41
C ILE A 8 36.84 19.06 -15.31
N PHE A 9 37.95 18.38 -15.02
CA PHE A 9 37.99 16.92 -14.91
C PHE A 9 37.10 16.39 -13.76
N VAL A 10 37.06 17.07 -12.62
CA VAL A 10 36.16 16.73 -11.50
C VAL A 10 34.69 16.94 -11.88
N LEU A 11 34.38 18.03 -12.58
CA LEU A 11 33.01 18.32 -13.04
C LEU A 11 32.54 17.29 -14.08
N THR A 12 33.38 16.94 -15.06
CA THR A 12 33.08 15.90 -16.06
C THR A 12 32.94 14.53 -15.40
N SER A 13 33.76 14.20 -14.41
CA SER A 13 33.66 12.93 -13.66
C SER A 13 32.38 12.86 -12.81
N LEU A 14 31.87 13.99 -12.29
CA LEU A 14 30.57 14.02 -11.61
C LEU A 14 29.39 13.81 -12.57
N PHE A 15 29.48 14.30 -13.82
CA PHE A 15 28.44 14.10 -14.85
C PHE A 15 28.39 12.68 -15.41
N ILE A 16 29.50 11.94 -15.40
CA ILE A 16 29.52 10.54 -15.87
C ILE A 16 28.94 9.58 -14.80
N LEU A 17 28.87 10.01 -13.54
CA LEU A 17 28.29 9.24 -12.43
C LEU A 17 26.77 9.45 -12.23
N SER A 18 26.12 10.33 -12.99
CA SER A 18 24.67 10.59 -12.87
C SER A 18 23.78 9.63 -13.68
N GLY A 19 24.35 8.63 -14.36
CA GLY A 19 23.61 7.56 -15.02
C GLY A 19 23.16 6.46 -14.06
N CYS A 20 22.34 6.78 -13.06
CA CYS A 20 21.64 5.74 -12.29
C CYS A 20 20.49 5.18 -13.15
N ASP A 21 20.82 4.21 -14.00
CA ASP A 21 19.86 3.45 -14.80
C ASP A 21 19.03 2.55 -13.86
N SER A 22 18.02 3.14 -13.24
CA SER A 22 17.18 2.43 -12.28
C SER A 22 16.31 1.39 -13.00
N PRO A 23 16.02 0.24 -12.39
CA PRO A 23 15.14 -0.75 -13.00
C PRO A 23 13.80 -0.18 -13.49
N SER A 24 13.23 0.79 -12.76
CA SER A 24 12.02 1.52 -13.19
C SER A 24 12.21 2.33 -14.48
N GLN A 25 13.37 2.97 -14.68
CA GLN A 25 13.66 3.69 -15.92
C GLN A 25 13.83 2.73 -17.11
N LYS A 26 14.42 1.56 -16.89
CA LYS A 26 14.54 0.52 -17.93
C LYS A 26 13.17 0.02 -18.41
N ILE A 27 12.25 -0.22 -17.48
CA ILE A 27 10.88 -0.64 -17.82
C ILE A 27 10.18 0.46 -18.62
N GLU A 28 10.27 1.71 -18.18
CA GLU A 28 9.70 2.85 -18.90
C GLU A 28 10.28 2.97 -20.32
N ALA A 29 11.60 2.91 -20.45
CA ALA A 29 12.29 2.97 -21.73
C ALA A 29 11.93 1.81 -22.66
N SER A 30 11.62 0.62 -22.12
CA SER A 30 11.18 -0.52 -22.93
C SER A 30 9.83 -0.27 -23.60
N PHE A 31 8.88 0.39 -22.93
CA PHE A 31 7.62 0.77 -23.56
C PHE A 31 7.82 1.86 -24.61
N GLU A 32 8.68 2.84 -24.34
CA GLU A 32 9.01 3.91 -25.28
C GLU A 32 9.70 3.38 -26.55
N ASP A 33 10.70 2.51 -26.42
CA ASP A 33 11.36 1.85 -27.56
C ASP A 33 10.36 1.02 -28.37
N TYR A 34 9.49 0.27 -27.70
CA TYR A 34 8.46 -0.51 -28.39
C TYR A 34 7.52 0.38 -29.19
N LEU A 35 7.03 1.48 -28.61
CA LEU A 35 6.19 2.47 -29.29
C LEU A 35 6.91 3.11 -30.49
N GLN A 36 8.18 3.49 -30.32
CA GLN A 36 9.00 4.06 -31.38
C GLN A 36 9.22 3.08 -32.54
N ARG A 37 9.52 1.82 -32.24
CA ARG A 37 9.74 0.78 -33.26
C ARG A 37 8.46 0.49 -34.05
N LEU A 38 7.30 0.47 -33.40
CA LEU A 38 6.02 0.36 -34.10
C LEU A 38 5.79 1.56 -35.02
N SER A 39 6.03 2.77 -34.52
CA SER A 39 5.86 4.02 -35.28
C SER A 39 6.77 4.05 -36.52
N ASN A 40 8.02 3.61 -36.38
CA ASN A 40 8.96 3.48 -37.51
C ASN A 40 8.47 2.50 -38.58
N VAL A 41 7.92 1.35 -38.20
CA VAL A 41 7.39 0.36 -39.17
C VAL A 41 6.11 0.86 -39.86
N LEU A 42 5.30 1.63 -39.13
CA LEU A 42 4.10 2.28 -39.64
C LEU A 42 4.38 3.59 -40.39
N GLU A 43 5.64 4.04 -40.42
CA GLU A 43 6.08 5.27 -41.09
C GLU A 43 5.29 6.50 -40.60
N VAL A 44 5.06 6.58 -39.29
CA VAL A 44 4.38 7.71 -38.62
C VAL A 44 5.24 8.25 -37.50
N ASP A 45 5.00 9.51 -37.12
CA ASP A 45 5.63 10.09 -35.93
C ASP A 45 5.19 9.33 -34.68
N ALA A 46 6.15 9.06 -33.79
CA ALA A 46 5.84 8.40 -32.53
C ALA A 46 5.01 9.35 -31.66
N PRO A 47 3.86 8.88 -31.13
CA PRO A 47 3.08 9.71 -30.23
C PRO A 47 3.80 9.87 -28.89
N GLU A 48 3.53 10.99 -28.22
CA GLU A 48 4.09 11.26 -26.89
C GLU A 48 3.74 10.15 -25.89
N PRO A 49 4.66 9.84 -24.95
CA PRO A 49 4.39 8.94 -23.83
C PRO A 49 3.13 9.32 -23.05
N PRO A 50 2.39 8.35 -22.48
CA PRO A 50 1.26 8.66 -21.61
C PRO A 50 1.74 9.48 -20.39
N ALA A 51 0.94 10.47 -19.98
CA ALA A 51 1.24 11.30 -18.81
C ALA A 51 1.45 10.43 -17.57
N THR A 52 2.51 10.70 -16.81
CA THR A 52 2.84 9.93 -15.60
C THR A 52 1.86 10.23 -14.48
N THR A 53 1.17 9.19 -13.99
CA THR A 53 0.28 9.29 -12.83
C THR A 53 0.91 8.57 -11.64
N SER A 54 1.21 9.30 -10.57
CA SER A 54 1.56 8.69 -9.28
C SER A 54 0.30 8.22 -8.55
N ILE A 55 0.38 7.09 -7.87
CA ILE A 55 -0.66 6.66 -6.92
C ILE A 55 -0.34 7.30 -5.59
N SER A 56 -1.10 8.33 -5.23
CA SER A 56 -0.96 9.06 -3.97
C SER A 56 -2.24 9.01 -3.16
N LEU A 57 -2.12 8.79 -1.86
CA LEU A 57 -3.24 8.97 -0.93
C LEU A 57 -3.39 10.45 -0.55
N PRO A 58 -4.62 10.93 -0.28
CA PRO A 58 -4.85 12.19 0.39
C PRO A 58 -4.06 12.33 1.70
N ALA A 59 -3.91 13.56 2.18
CA ALA A 59 -3.20 13.82 3.43
C ALA A 59 -3.86 13.07 4.59
N LYS A 60 -3.06 12.60 5.57
CA LYS A 60 -3.57 11.82 6.72
C LYS A 60 -4.79 12.46 7.39
N ARG A 61 -4.76 13.77 7.59
CA ARG A 61 -5.86 14.54 8.23
C ARG A 61 -7.20 14.47 7.49
N GLU A 62 -7.19 14.17 6.19
CA GLU A 62 -8.39 14.11 5.36
C GLU A 62 -9.04 12.72 5.39
N LEU A 63 -8.27 11.69 5.73
CA LEU A 63 -8.72 10.30 5.80
C LEU A 63 -8.94 9.81 7.23
N MET A 64 -8.37 10.50 8.22
CA MET A 64 -8.45 10.08 9.62
C MET A 64 -9.75 10.53 10.28
N HIS A 65 -10.33 9.62 11.05
CA HIS A 65 -11.47 9.86 11.90
C HIS A 65 -11.02 10.42 13.25
N ASP A 66 -11.67 11.50 13.70
CA ASP A 66 -11.61 11.93 15.10
C ASP A 66 -12.56 11.06 15.91
N ILE A 67 -12.01 10.21 16.77
CA ILE A 67 -12.77 9.22 17.54
C ILE A 67 -12.87 9.70 18.99
N PRO A 68 -14.08 10.00 19.49
CA PRO A 68 -14.26 10.47 20.85
C PRO A 68 -13.72 9.49 21.88
N SER A 69 -12.93 9.99 22.83
CA SER A 69 -12.44 9.19 23.94
C SER A 69 -13.60 8.84 24.90
N ILE A 70 -13.58 7.60 25.39
CA ILE A 70 -14.56 7.11 26.37
C ILE A 70 -13.86 7.08 27.72
N THR A 71 -14.39 7.85 28.68
CA THR A 71 -13.91 7.90 30.06
C THR A 71 -14.77 7.01 30.95
N MET A 72 -14.13 6.31 31.89
CA MET A 72 -14.78 5.52 32.94
C MET A 72 -14.40 6.10 34.32
N GLY A 73 -15.28 5.95 35.31
CA GLY A 73 -15.08 6.50 36.65
C GLY A 73 -13.90 5.87 37.41
N LEU A 74 -13.33 6.62 38.36
CA LEU A 74 -12.16 6.19 39.13
C LEU A 74 -12.49 5.05 40.12
N LEU A 75 -13.74 4.96 40.60
CA LEU A 75 -14.18 3.99 41.62
C LEU A 75 -14.21 2.55 41.08
N ASP A 76 -14.23 2.40 39.76
CA ASP A 76 -14.24 1.11 39.05
C ASP A 76 -12.84 0.47 38.99
N SER A 77 -11.79 1.25 39.25
CA SER A 77 -10.40 0.86 38.97
C SER A 77 -9.83 -0.29 39.81
N TYR A 78 -10.37 -0.56 41.01
CA TYR A 78 -9.90 -1.68 41.83
C TYR A 78 -10.50 -3.02 41.38
N GLN A 79 -11.80 -3.06 41.09
CA GLN A 79 -12.50 -4.28 40.62
C GLN A 79 -11.90 -4.74 39.28
N LEU A 80 -11.61 -3.79 38.39
CA LEU A 80 -10.99 -4.06 37.09
C LEU A 80 -9.56 -4.62 37.15
N LYS A 81 -8.90 -4.62 38.32
CA LYS A 81 -7.61 -5.31 38.49
C LYS A 81 -7.77 -6.82 38.54
N ALA A 82 -8.87 -7.32 39.09
CA ALA A 82 -9.11 -8.76 39.25
C ALA A 82 -9.12 -9.48 37.90
N CYS A 83 -9.68 -8.83 36.88
CA CYS A 83 -9.79 -9.35 35.52
C CYS A 83 -8.77 -8.74 34.53
N GLY A 84 -7.76 -8.00 35.01
CA GLY A 84 -6.67 -7.48 34.16
C GLY A 84 -6.97 -6.23 33.33
N LEU A 85 -8.22 -5.78 33.19
CA LEU A 85 -8.59 -4.60 32.40
C LEU A 85 -7.91 -3.31 32.89
N PHE A 86 -7.69 -3.18 34.20
CA PHE A 86 -6.95 -2.03 34.76
C PHE A 86 -5.54 -1.91 34.17
N HIS A 87 -4.86 -3.02 33.89
CA HIS A 87 -3.50 -3.00 33.34
C HIS A 87 -3.50 -2.41 31.92
N LEU A 88 -4.43 -2.83 31.06
CA LEU A 88 -4.58 -2.28 29.71
C LEU A 88 -4.85 -0.77 29.73
N ILE A 89 -5.77 -0.32 30.61
CA ILE A 89 -6.10 1.09 30.77
C ILE A 89 -4.86 1.87 31.27
N ALA A 90 -4.13 1.34 32.23
CA ALA A 90 -2.92 1.95 32.77
C ALA A 90 -1.82 2.06 31.72
N GLU A 91 -1.60 1.02 30.92
CA GLU A 91 -0.66 1.03 29.80
C GLU A 91 -1.04 2.12 28.80
N LYS A 92 -2.33 2.22 28.44
CA LYS A 92 -2.82 3.24 27.52
C LYS A 92 -2.64 4.66 28.04
N ASN A 93 -2.84 4.87 29.35
CA ASN A 93 -2.71 6.18 29.99
C ASN A 93 -1.26 6.58 30.32
N SER A 94 -0.31 5.65 30.20
CA SER A 94 1.11 5.95 30.35
C SER A 94 1.60 6.95 29.31
N SER A 95 2.76 7.57 29.55
CA SER A 95 3.39 8.49 28.58
C SER A 95 3.61 7.83 27.22
N LEU A 96 3.99 6.55 27.20
CA LEU A 96 4.19 5.80 25.96
C LEU A 96 2.85 5.42 25.30
N GLY A 97 1.83 5.07 26.10
CA GLY A 97 0.49 4.74 25.64
C GLY A 97 -0.21 5.89 24.91
N LYS A 98 0.03 7.14 25.36
CA LYS A 98 -0.53 8.35 24.75
C LYS A 98 0.02 8.66 23.35
N VAL A 99 1.21 8.15 23.03
CA VAL A 99 1.90 8.40 21.75
C VAL A 99 2.05 7.14 20.89
N GLN A 100 1.27 6.10 21.18
CA GLN A 100 1.23 4.88 20.37
C GLN A 100 0.87 5.18 18.91
N ASP A 101 1.51 4.43 18.01
CA ASP A 101 1.13 4.37 16.60
C ASP A 101 -0.27 3.76 16.41
N LYS A 102 -0.73 3.71 15.16
CA LYS A 102 -2.10 3.31 14.88
C LYS A 102 -2.31 1.81 15.01
N PHE A 103 -1.29 1.00 14.74
CA PHE A 103 -1.32 -0.45 14.97
C PHE A 103 -1.52 -0.78 16.45
N ARG A 104 -0.67 -0.23 17.33
CA ARG A 104 -0.77 -0.44 18.78
C ARG A 104 -2.05 0.13 19.36
N ASN A 105 -2.52 1.27 18.83
CA ASN A 105 -3.80 1.84 19.25
C ASN A 105 -4.96 0.89 18.91
N PHE A 106 -4.95 0.30 17.72
CA PHE A 106 -5.99 -0.63 17.28
C PHE A 106 -5.96 -1.94 18.07
N ASP A 107 -4.77 -2.54 18.28
CA ASP A 107 -4.61 -3.71 19.13
C ASP A 107 -5.12 -3.45 20.56
N TYR A 108 -4.86 -2.26 21.11
CA TYR A 108 -5.43 -1.88 22.40
C TYR A 108 -6.97 -1.88 22.40
N GLN A 109 -7.63 -1.40 21.33
CA GLN A 109 -9.10 -1.44 21.29
C GLN A 109 -9.64 -2.86 21.26
N LEU A 110 -9.01 -3.74 20.47
CA LEU A 110 -9.38 -5.15 20.40
C LEU A 110 -9.22 -5.83 21.76
N ASN A 111 -8.04 -5.68 22.37
CA ASN A 111 -7.73 -6.27 23.67
C ASN A 111 -8.63 -5.70 24.79
N PHE A 112 -8.95 -4.40 24.74
CA PHE A 112 -9.87 -3.80 25.70
C PHE A 112 -11.25 -4.47 25.61
N ILE A 113 -11.81 -4.62 24.41
CA ILE A 113 -13.15 -5.16 24.21
C ILE A 113 -13.21 -6.62 24.67
N ASP A 114 -12.24 -7.43 24.26
CA ASP A 114 -12.15 -8.84 24.67
C ASP A 114 -12.03 -8.96 26.20
N THR A 115 -11.08 -8.25 26.81
CA THR A 115 -10.87 -8.26 28.27
C THR A 115 -12.11 -7.73 29.01
N ALA A 116 -12.77 -6.69 28.48
CA ALA A 116 -13.98 -6.15 29.08
C ALA A 116 -15.11 -7.19 29.11
N TYR A 117 -15.32 -7.96 28.05
CA TYR A 117 -16.33 -9.01 28.03
C TYR A 117 -15.97 -10.20 28.93
N GLN A 118 -14.69 -10.54 29.06
CA GLN A 118 -14.24 -11.54 30.03
C GLN A 118 -14.48 -11.07 31.47
N CYS A 119 -14.19 -9.81 31.78
CA CYS A 119 -14.46 -9.21 33.09
C CYS A 119 -15.94 -9.29 33.50
N LEU A 120 -16.89 -9.21 32.56
CA LEU A 120 -18.32 -9.32 32.88
C LEU A 120 -18.71 -10.69 33.47
N SER A 121 -17.86 -11.70 33.32
CA SER A 121 -18.07 -13.05 33.88
C SER A 121 -17.39 -13.24 35.24
N ASP A 122 -16.65 -12.24 35.74
CA ASP A 122 -15.91 -12.32 37.00
C ASP A 122 -16.81 -11.93 38.19
N GLU A 123 -16.91 -12.81 39.18
CA GLU A 123 -17.78 -12.65 40.37
C GLU A 123 -17.40 -11.44 41.24
N SER A 124 -16.18 -10.92 41.11
CA SER A 124 -15.71 -9.74 41.84
C SER A 124 -16.25 -8.42 41.27
N ILE A 125 -16.88 -8.47 40.09
CA ILE A 125 -17.45 -7.30 39.43
C ILE A 125 -18.87 -7.05 39.93
N SER A 126 -19.07 -5.89 40.57
CA SER A 126 -20.38 -5.42 40.99
C SER A 126 -21.31 -5.13 39.80
N SER A 127 -22.63 -5.21 40.02
CA SER A 127 -23.63 -4.97 38.97
C SER A 127 -23.54 -3.57 38.34
N GLU A 128 -23.16 -2.55 39.11
CA GLU A 128 -22.94 -1.19 38.64
C GLU A 128 -21.74 -1.12 37.67
N VAL A 129 -20.59 -1.68 38.06
CA VAL A 129 -19.39 -1.75 37.22
C VAL A 129 -19.65 -2.61 35.97
N ALA A 130 -20.36 -3.72 36.10
CA ALA A 130 -20.72 -4.57 34.96
C ALA A 130 -21.60 -3.82 33.95
N SER A 131 -22.58 -3.04 34.42
CA SER A 131 -23.45 -2.25 33.55
C SER A 131 -22.67 -1.18 32.77
N GLU A 132 -21.79 -0.45 33.46
CA GLU A 132 -20.96 0.57 32.83
C GLU A 132 -19.91 -0.05 31.88
N LEU A 133 -19.29 -1.17 32.28
CA LEU A 133 -18.32 -1.86 31.45
C LEU A 133 -18.95 -2.40 30.16
N ASN A 134 -20.15 -2.97 30.24
CA ASN A 134 -20.89 -3.43 29.07
C ASN A 134 -21.23 -2.27 28.13
N ARG A 135 -21.63 -1.10 28.67
CA ARG A 135 -21.86 0.11 27.89
C ARG A 135 -20.60 0.59 27.19
N VAL A 136 -19.47 0.64 27.89
CA VAL A 136 -18.18 1.08 27.33
C VAL A 136 -17.66 0.10 26.28
N ALA A 137 -17.75 -1.21 26.53
CA ALA A 137 -17.35 -2.24 25.56
C ALA A 137 -18.17 -2.14 24.26
N ALA A 138 -19.50 -1.99 24.38
CA ALA A 138 -20.38 -1.83 23.22
C ALA A 138 -20.07 -0.55 22.41
N LEU A 139 -19.76 0.57 23.09
CA LEU A 139 -19.35 1.81 22.43
C LEU A 139 -17.99 1.67 21.72
N LYS A 140 -17.01 1.00 22.32
CA LYS A 140 -15.73 0.74 21.67
C LYS A 140 -15.87 -0.21 20.48
N GLN A 141 -16.74 -1.21 20.60
CA GLN A 141 -17.03 -2.13 19.52
C GLN A 141 -17.63 -1.41 18.31
N SER A 142 -18.56 -0.46 18.53
CA SER A 142 -19.10 0.34 17.42
C SER A 142 -18.08 1.31 16.78
N GLN A 143 -16.99 1.63 17.49
CA GLN A 143 -15.88 2.45 16.99
C GLN A 143 -14.77 1.64 16.30
N LEU A 144 -14.80 0.31 16.34
CA LEU A 144 -13.68 -0.52 15.85
C LEU A 144 -13.34 -0.27 14.38
N MET A 145 -14.34 -0.12 13.51
CA MET A 145 -14.10 0.15 12.09
C MET A 145 -13.35 1.48 11.90
N LEU A 146 -13.68 2.51 12.66
CA LEU A 146 -13.00 3.81 12.60
C LEU A 146 -11.54 3.70 13.06
N HIS A 147 -11.27 2.89 14.09
CA HIS A 147 -9.89 2.64 14.53
C HIS A 147 -9.11 1.82 13.49
N PHE A 148 -9.76 0.86 12.83
CA PHE A 148 -9.17 0.09 11.74
C PHE A 148 -8.83 0.99 10.54
N GLU A 149 -9.75 1.86 10.10
CA GLU A 149 -9.53 2.83 9.04
C GLU A 149 -8.40 3.80 9.38
N ASN A 150 -8.36 4.29 10.62
CA ASN A 150 -7.24 5.10 11.11
C ASN A 150 -5.89 4.37 11.08
N MET A 151 -5.87 3.06 11.29
CA MET A 151 -4.66 2.23 11.12
C MET A 151 -4.28 2.07 9.65
N VAL A 152 -5.22 1.72 8.79
CA VAL A 152 -4.98 1.51 7.36
C VAL A 152 -4.55 2.80 6.64
N PHE A 153 -5.19 3.93 6.93
CA PHE A 153 -4.96 5.18 6.20
C PHE A 153 -4.08 6.19 6.94
N GLY A 154 -3.91 6.04 8.26
CA GLY A 154 -3.15 6.95 9.10
C GLY A 154 -1.74 6.50 9.45
N ASP A 155 -1.45 5.20 9.43
CA ASP A 155 -0.12 4.66 9.74
C ASP A 155 0.82 4.70 8.53
N ASP A 156 2.10 4.98 8.74
CA ASP A 156 3.06 5.06 7.63
C ASP A 156 3.34 3.70 7.01
N ALA A 157 3.33 2.61 7.79
CA ALA A 157 3.55 1.26 7.28
C ALA A 157 2.47 0.89 6.23
N MET A 158 1.20 1.15 6.56
CA MET A 158 0.10 0.89 5.63
C MET A 158 0.05 1.88 4.47
N ARG A 159 0.32 3.17 4.70
CA ARG A 159 0.36 4.14 3.61
C ARG A 159 1.46 3.82 2.61
N ASN A 160 2.62 3.34 3.07
CA ASN A 160 3.70 2.86 2.20
C ASN A 160 3.28 1.68 1.32
N GLN A 161 2.29 0.88 1.74
CA GLN A 161 1.68 -0.13 0.88
C GLN A 161 0.71 0.45 -0.14
N LEU A 162 -0.01 1.52 0.19
CA LEU A 162 -1.15 1.99 -0.61
C LEU A 162 -0.80 3.11 -1.61
N GLN A 163 0.46 3.54 -1.64
CA GLN A 163 0.94 4.61 -2.53
C GLN A 163 2.23 4.20 -3.22
N SER A 164 2.39 4.59 -4.49
CA SER A 164 3.65 4.40 -5.23
C SER A 164 3.70 5.25 -6.49
N SER A 165 4.91 5.56 -6.91
CA SER A 165 5.25 6.13 -8.22
C SER A 165 6.36 5.32 -8.90
N ARG A 166 6.53 4.06 -8.48
CA ARG A 166 7.60 3.15 -8.86
C ARG A 166 7.02 1.88 -9.49
N TRP A 167 7.67 1.41 -10.55
CA TRP A 167 7.45 0.08 -11.11
C TRP A 167 7.85 -1.01 -10.12
N LEU A 168 7.01 -2.03 -10.02
CA LEU A 168 7.32 -3.28 -9.34
C LEU A 168 8.43 -3.99 -10.12
N ILE A 169 9.52 -4.30 -9.45
CA ILE A 169 10.68 -4.99 -10.03
C ILE A 169 10.84 -6.35 -9.37
N GLU A 170 11.49 -7.29 -10.06
CA GLU A 170 11.62 -8.67 -9.58
C GLU A 170 12.32 -8.73 -8.22
N GLU A 171 13.31 -7.86 -8.01
CA GLU A 171 14.04 -7.72 -6.75
C GLU A 171 13.20 -7.19 -5.59
N ASP A 172 11.99 -6.68 -5.82
CA ASP A 172 11.06 -6.29 -4.75
C ASP A 172 10.18 -7.47 -4.29
N THR A 173 10.24 -8.64 -4.97
CA THR A 173 9.33 -9.79 -4.73
C THR A 173 9.91 -10.92 -3.87
N TRP A 174 11.18 -10.89 -3.47
CA TRP A 174 11.85 -11.97 -2.72
C TRP A 174 11.26 -12.26 -1.33
N ASN A 175 10.55 -11.30 -0.72
CA ASN A 175 10.00 -11.41 0.64
C ASN A 175 8.49 -11.61 0.72
N LEU A 176 7.83 -11.96 -0.39
CA LEU A 176 6.37 -12.17 -0.43
C LEU A 176 5.85 -13.15 0.63
N GLY A 177 6.66 -14.16 1.00
CA GLY A 177 6.31 -15.13 2.05
C GLY A 177 6.09 -14.50 3.43
N THR A 178 6.68 -13.33 3.71
CA THR A 178 6.50 -12.60 4.98
C THR A 178 5.41 -11.53 4.90
N LEU A 179 5.16 -10.98 3.72
CA LEU A 179 4.10 -9.99 3.50
C LEU A 179 2.71 -10.62 3.41
N LEU A 180 2.58 -11.80 2.77
CA LEU A 180 1.28 -12.44 2.60
C LEU A 180 0.58 -12.76 3.94
N PRO A 181 1.26 -13.28 4.98
CA PRO A 181 0.67 -13.44 6.30
C PRO A 181 0.19 -12.11 6.90
N ALA A 182 0.95 -11.02 6.72
CA ALA A 182 0.58 -9.69 7.20
C ALA A 182 -0.72 -9.20 6.52
N LEU A 183 -0.78 -9.24 5.19
CA LEU A 183 -1.98 -8.84 4.44
C LEU A 183 -3.18 -9.73 4.76
N THR A 184 -2.94 -11.03 4.95
CA THR A 184 -3.98 -11.99 5.37
C THR A 184 -4.51 -11.65 6.76
N ALA A 185 -3.64 -11.29 7.71
CA ALA A 185 -4.04 -10.89 9.05
C ALA A 185 -4.88 -9.61 9.00
N ILE A 186 -4.46 -8.58 8.27
CA ILE A 186 -5.23 -7.34 8.10
C ILE A 186 -6.62 -7.61 7.51
N ASN A 187 -6.71 -8.43 6.45
CA ASN A 187 -7.99 -8.79 5.84
C ASN A 187 -8.88 -9.61 6.78
N LYS A 188 -8.32 -10.59 7.49
CA LYS A 188 -9.06 -11.36 8.51
C LYS A 188 -9.62 -10.44 9.59
N THR A 189 -8.81 -9.51 10.09
CA THR A 189 -9.26 -8.56 11.11
C THR A 189 -10.39 -7.67 10.59
N HIS A 190 -10.32 -7.17 9.36
CA HIS A 190 -11.42 -6.42 8.73
C HIS A 190 -12.72 -7.24 8.67
N ILE A 191 -12.64 -8.51 8.27
CA ILE A 191 -13.80 -9.41 8.21
C ILE A 191 -14.37 -9.66 9.61
N LEU A 192 -13.52 -9.85 10.63
CA LEU A 192 -13.95 -10.08 12.01
C LEU A 192 -14.71 -8.88 12.57
N ILE A 193 -14.16 -7.67 12.44
CA ILE A 193 -14.80 -6.47 12.99
C ILE A 193 -16.09 -6.08 12.24
N ALA A 194 -16.22 -6.45 10.95
CA ALA A 194 -17.42 -6.18 10.16
C ALA A 194 -18.62 -7.07 10.55
N ASN A 195 -18.39 -8.27 11.11
CA ASN A 195 -19.45 -9.24 11.42
C ASN A 195 -19.96 -9.20 12.87
N THR A 196 -19.56 -8.19 13.65
CA THR A 196 -20.12 -7.82 14.98
C THR A 196 -20.35 -8.99 15.97
N ALA A 197 -19.44 -9.95 16.03
CA ALA A 197 -19.39 -11.01 17.05
C ALA A 197 -18.16 -10.80 17.95
N PRO A 198 -18.03 -11.50 19.10
CA PRO A 198 -16.86 -11.34 19.98
C PRO A 198 -15.59 -11.43 19.15
N VAL A 199 -14.79 -10.35 19.18
CA VAL A 199 -13.61 -10.25 18.34
C VAL A 199 -12.46 -10.91 19.08
N ASP A 200 -12.07 -12.11 18.63
CA ASP A 200 -10.81 -12.72 19.05
C ASP A 200 -9.65 -11.81 18.57
N PRO A 201 -8.90 -11.17 19.47
CA PRO A 201 -7.96 -10.13 19.11
C PRO A 201 -6.77 -10.70 18.33
N ILE A 202 -6.74 -10.46 17.02
CA ILE A 202 -5.54 -10.65 16.21
C ILE A 202 -4.60 -9.48 16.48
N ASN A 203 -3.45 -9.73 17.12
CA ASN A 203 -2.39 -8.74 17.26
C ASN A 203 -1.83 -8.38 15.88
N VAL A 204 -2.18 -7.20 15.37
CA VAL A 204 -1.72 -6.76 14.05
C VAL A 204 -0.39 -6.00 14.11
N THR A 205 0.00 -5.46 15.28
CA THR A 205 1.29 -4.76 15.46
C THR A 205 2.48 -5.65 15.08
N GLN A 206 2.40 -6.96 15.32
CA GLN A 206 3.47 -7.90 14.93
C GLN A 206 3.80 -7.89 13.43
N TYR A 207 2.86 -7.44 12.58
CA TYR A 207 3.02 -7.40 11.12
C TYR A 207 3.46 -6.03 10.59
N GLN A 208 3.52 -5.01 11.43
CA GLN A 208 3.81 -3.63 11.03
C GLN A 208 5.16 -3.51 10.31
N GLU A 209 6.21 -4.18 10.80
CA GLU A 209 7.54 -4.14 10.18
C GLU A 209 7.54 -4.71 8.76
N SER A 210 6.89 -5.86 8.55
CA SER A 210 6.76 -6.47 7.22
C SER A 210 6.01 -5.56 6.25
N LEU A 211 4.94 -4.92 6.74
CA LEU A 211 4.15 -3.96 5.97
C LEU A 211 4.91 -2.67 5.66
N ASP A 212 5.83 -2.23 6.51
CA ASP A 212 6.62 -1.03 6.23
C ASP A 212 7.75 -1.29 5.22
N LYS A 213 8.44 -2.43 5.37
CA LYS A 213 9.66 -2.73 4.61
C LYS A 213 9.42 -3.29 3.21
N ILE A 214 8.31 -4.00 2.98
CA ILE A 214 8.09 -4.74 1.72
C ILE A 214 6.96 -4.09 0.94
N ARG A 215 7.24 -3.00 0.23
CA ARG A 215 6.24 -2.26 -0.54
C ARG A 215 5.83 -3.06 -1.77
N LEU A 216 4.61 -3.57 -1.80
CA LEU A 216 4.13 -4.37 -2.92
C LEU A 216 2.86 -3.78 -3.53
N ILE A 217 1.85 -3.50 -2.71
CA ILE A 217 0.50 -3.22 -3.22
C ILE A 217 0.51 -1.98 -4.13
N GLY A 218 1.15 -0.91 -3.69
CA GLY A 218 1.22 0.36 -4.41
C GLY A 218 2.03 0.22 -5.70
N GLU A 219 3.13 -0.51 -5.68
CA GLU A 219 4.00 -0.75 -6.83
C GLU A 219 3.34 -1.66 -7.86
N LEU A 220 2.65 -2.71 -7.40
CA LEU A 220 1.83 -3.56 -8.25
C LEU A 220 0.72 -2.74 -8.92
N ASN A 221 -0.04 -1.97 -8.14
CA ASN A 221 -1.11 -1.14 -8.68
C ASN A 221 -0.56 -0.08 -9.67
N PHE A 222 0.56 0.56 -9.33
CA PHE A 222 1.24 1.51 -10.21
C PHE A 222 1.66 0.84 -11.51
N SER A 223 2.28 -0.33 -11.44
CA SER A 223 2.76 -1.06 -12.61
C SER A 223 1.62 -1.52 -13.51
N LEU A 224 0.51 -2.00 -12.92
CA LEU A 224 -0.68 -2.40 -13.67
C LEU A 224 -1.32 -1.20 -14.38
N LEU A 225 -1.52 -0.09 -13.65
CA LEU A 225 -2.10 1.13 -14.20
C LEU A 225 -1.20 1.72 -15.30
N ARG A 226 0.10 1.83 -15.02
CA ARG A 226 1.08 2.41 -15.95
C ARG A 226 1.25 1.55 -17.20
N SER A 227 1.30 0.22 -17.05
CA SER A 227 1.28 -0.70 -18.21
C SER A 227 0.02 -0.53 -19.03
N SER A 228 -1.15 -0.42 -18.39
CA SER A 228 -2.42 -0.22 -19.10
C SER A 228 -2.41 1.06 -19.92
N GLN A 229 -1.90 2.18 -19.38
CA GLN A 229 -1.79 3.45 -20.09
C GLN A 229 -0.86 3.35 -21.32
N TRP A 230 0.28 2.68 -21.17
CA TRP A 230 1.21 2.44 -22.28
C TRP A 230 0.58 1.57 -23.37
N LEU A 231 -0.03 0.45 -22.97
CA LEU A 231 -0.69 -0.47 -23.89
C LEU A 231 -1.86 0.21 -24.60
N GLU A 232 -2.66 1.04 -23.91
CA GLU A 232 -3.72 1.83 -24.52
C GLU A 232 -3.17 2.81 -25.56
N ARG A 233 -2.07 3.52 -25.26
CA ARG A 233 -1.39 4.40 -26.21
C ARG A 233 -0.95 3.65 -27.47
N ILE A 234 -0.37 2.46 -27.29
CA ILE A 234 0.05 1.60 -28.39
C ILE A 234 -1.16 1.11 -29.20
N THR A 235 -2.24 0.68 -28.54
CA THR A 235 -3.47 0.25 -29.21
C THR A 235 -4.08 1.38 -30.04
N ILE A 236 -4.09 2.61 -29.54
CA ILE A 236 -4.55 3.79 -30.30
C ILE A 236 -3.69 3.99 -31.56
N LEU A 237 -2.35 3.93 -31.43
CA LEU A 237 -1.44 4.05 -32.57
C LEU A 237 -1.72 2.97 -33.63
N LEU A 238 -1.85 1.71 -33.21
CA LEU A 238 -2.09 0.59 -34.11
C LEU A 238 -3.46 0.71 -34.82
N ASN A 239 -4.52 1.01 -34.07
CA ASN A 239 -5.87 1.15 -34.63
C ASN A 239 -5.97 2.32 -35.62
N ALA A 240 -5.31 3.45 -35.33
CA ALA A 240 -5.27 4.59 -36.25
C ALA A 240 -4.57 4.27 -37.58
N ASN A 241 -3.72 3.24 -37.60
CA ASN A 241 -2.90 2.86 -38.74
C ASN A 241 -3.19 1.45 -39.29
N ASP A 242 -4.28 0.80 -38.84
CA ASP A 242 -4.62 -0.58 -39.24
C ASP A 242 -4.79 -0.72 -40.76
N ALA A 243 -5.34 0.32 -41.41
CA ALA A 243 -5.50 0.38 -42.85
C ALA A 243 -4.17 0.27 -43.63
N GLN A 244 -3.03 0.58 -43.00
CA GLN A 244 -1.71 0.42 -43.60
C GLN A 244 -1.27 -1.06 -43.69
N VAL A 245 -1.92 -1.97 -42.95
CA VAL A 245 -1.58 -3.40 -42.87
C VAL A 245 -2.64 -4.22 -43.61
N ILE A 246 -2.59 -4.19 -44.95
CA ILE A 246 -3.64 -4.78 -45.82
C ILE A 246 -3.73 -6.30 -45.66
N CYS A 247 -4.74 -6.90 -45.02
CA CYS A 247 -4.89 -8.37 -44.91
C CYS A 247 -5.64 -9.02 -46.08
N ARG A 248 -4.94 -9.38 -47.18
CA ARG A 248 -5.50 -10.03 -48.39
C ARG A 248 -4.55 -11.08 -49.01
N GLN A 249 -5.08 -11.97 -49.88
CA GLN A 249 -4.27 -12.92 -50.65
C GLN A 249 -3.36 -12.19 -51.68
N ASN A 250 -2.15 -12.72 -51.91
CA ASN A 250 -1.12 -12.16 -52.81
C ASN A 250 -0.65 -10.72 -52.50
N ARG A 251 -0.69 -10.31 -51.23
CA ARG A 251 -0.18 -9.02 -50.75
C ARG A 251 1.33 -8.99 -50.53
N ASP A 252 1.90 -7.78 -50.48
CA ASP A 252 3.17 -7.56 -49.79
C ASP A 252 2.98 -7.78 -48.27
N SER A 253 3.77 -8.70 -47.71
CA SER A 253 3.74 -9.09 -46.30
C SER A 253 4.83 -8.43 -45.46
N THR A 254 5.61 -7.52 -46.03
CA THR A 254 6.80 -6.94 -45.40
C THR A 254 6.48 -6.17 -44.13
N LYS A 255 5.57 -5.19 -44.17
CA LYS A 255 5.13 -4.44 -42.96
C LYS A 255 4.56 -5.38 -41.89
N PHE A 256 3.70 -6.33 -42.27
CA PHE A 256 3.17 -7.34 -41.35
C PHE A 256 4.29 -8.15 -40.68
N ARG A 257 5.29 -8.59 -41.44
CA ARG A 257 6.43 -9.35 -40.91
C ARG A 257 7.25 -8.51 -39.96
N TYR A 258 7.48 -7.24 -40.25
CA TYR A 258 8.19 -6.33 -39.36
C TYR A 258 7.43 -6.06 -38.07
N LEU A 259 6.13 -5.77 -38.13
CA LEU A 259 5.30 -5.63 -36.92
C LEU A 259 5.34 -6.90 -36.06
N ARG A 260 5.22 -8.07 -36.68
CA ARG A 260 5.34 -9.36 -35.99
C ARG A 260 6.71 -9.54 -35.34
N ASN A 261 7.78 -9.18 -36.03
CA ASN A 261 9.14 -9.26 -35.48
C ASN A 261 9.33 -8.30 -34.30
N VAL A 262 8.78 -7.08 -34.39
CA VAL A 262 8.80 -6.11 -33.28
C VAL A 262 8.08 -6.69 -32.06
N PHE A 263 6.90 -7.29 -32.25
CA PHE A 263 6.18 -7.97 -31.17
C PHE A 263 6.96 -9.15 -30.57
N ASN A 264 7.46 -10.06 -31.40
CA ASN A 264 8.20 -11.24 -30.95
C ASN A 264 9.45 -10.85 -30.14
N ASN A 265 10.24 -9.91 -30.65
CA ASN A 265 11.46 -9.46 -29.97
C ASN A 265 11.17 -8.78 -28.63
N ASN A 266 9.98 -8.18 -28.45
CA ASN A 266 9.64 -7.44 -27.24
C ASN A 266 8.99 -8.32 -26.15
N TYR A 267 8.15 -9.29 -26.53
CA TYR A 267 7.33 -10.04 -25.58
C TYR A 267 7.60 -11.54 -25.53
N ILE A 268 8.24 -12.13 -26.56
CA ILE A 268 8.45 -13.57 -26.64
C ILE A 268 9.93 -13.93 -26.41
N GLY A 269 10.84 -13.14 -26.98
CA GLY A 269 12.27 -13.48 -27.04
C GLY A 269 12.63 -14.23 -28.32
#